data_AF-A0A7K1DYH1-F1
#
_entry.id   AF-A0A7K1DYH1-F1
#
_cell.length_a   1.000
_cell.length_b   1.000
_cell.length_c   1.000
_cell.angle_alpha   90.00
_cell.angle_beta   90.00
_cell.angle_gamma   90.00
#
_symmetry.space_group_name_H-M   'P 1'
#
loop_
_entity.id
_entity.type
_entity.pdbx_description
1 polymer ?
#
loop_
_entity_poly.entity_id
_entity_poly.type
_entity_poly.pdbx_seq_one_letter_code
_entity_poly.pdbx_strand_id
1 'polypeptide(L)'
;EAGIAREVARGVLPVAIYSSTYVTMTSRSLMTFLSLRTKREGTHFPSFPQREIEMVAEKMEDFWAELMPMTYETFNENGRVAP
;
A
#
# COMPACT_ATOMS: atom_id res chain seq x y z
N GLU A 1 -19.60 25.04 26.07
CA GLU A 1 -18.69 24.44 25.06
C GLU A 1 -17.92 25.57 24.38
N ALA A 2 -16.61 25.43 24.16
CA ALA A 2 -15.77 26.53 23.69
C ALA A 2 -16.02 26.97 22.22
N GLY A 3 -16.95 26.34 21.50
CA GLY A 3 -17.36 26.74 20.14
C GLY A 3 -16.27 26.60 19.06
N ILE A 4 -15.21 25.85 19.34
CA ILE A 4 -14.06 25.70 18.43
C ILE A 4 -14.47 24.84 17.22
N ALA A 5 -14.15 25.31 16.01
CA ALA A 5 -14.42 24.59 14.77
C ALA A 5 -13.67 23.24 14.69
N ARG A 6 -14.27 22.22 14.08
CA ARG A 6 -13.77 20.83 14.11
C ARG A 6 -12.40 20.69 13.43
N GLU A 7 -12.17 21.41 12.35
CA GLU A 7 -10.94 21.47 11.59
C GLU A 7 -9.78 22.11 12.37
N VAL A 8 -10.08 22.97 13.34
CA VAL A 8 -9.11 23.55 14.29
C VAL A 8 -8.89 22.57 15.45
N ALA A 9 -9.98 22.02 16.01
CA ALA A 9 -9.91 21.08 17.13
C ALA A 9 -9.09 19.82 16.79
N ARG A 10 -9.14 19.32 15.55
CA ARG A 10 -8.36 18.16 15.12
C ARG A 10 -6.84 18.39 15.11
N GLY A 11 -6.36 19.64 15.22
CA GLY A 11 -4.93 19.96 15.21
C GLY A 11 -4.14 19.33 16.36
N VAL A 12 -4.84 18.92 17.44
CA VAL A 12 -4.24 18.23 18.60
C VAL A 12 -4.32 16.70 18.49
N LEU A 13 -5.01 16.15 17.48
CA LEU A 13 -5.11 14.71 17.30
C LEU A 13 -3.78 14.14 16.75
N PRO A 14 -3.31 12.99 17.25
CA PRO A 14 -2.07 12.39 16.79
C PRO A 14 -2.23 11.80 15.37
N VAL A 15 -1.10 11.62 14.68
CA VAL A 15 -1.05 10.97 13.35
C VAL A 15 -1.44 9.49 13.39
N ALA A 16 -1.48 8.88 14.58
CA ALA A 16 -1.90 7.49 14.78
C ALA A 16 -3.43 7.30 14.78
N ILE A 17 -4.21 8.36 14.55
CA ILE A 17 -5.67 8.24 14.46
C ILE A 17 -6.08 7.41 13.23
N TYR A 18 -7.02 6.49 13.42
CA TYR A 18 -7.58 5.73 12.31
C TYR A 18 -8.36 6.62 11.35
N SER A 19 -8.21 6.34 10.07
CA SER A 19 -8.97 6.94 8.97
C SER A 19 -9.41 5.85 7.99
N SER A 20 -10.54 6.06 7.33
CA SER A 20 -11.08 5.17 6.31
C SER A 20 -11.11 5.89 4.97
N THR A 21 -10.66 5.22 3.90
CA THR A 21 -10.67 5.78 2.55
C THR A 21 -10.98 4.70 1.52
N TYR A 22 -11.55 5.10 0.39
CA TYR A 22 -11.64 4.25 -0.80
C TYR A 22 -10.39 4.44 -1.66
N VAL A 23 -9.76 3.34 -2.06
CA VAL A 23 -8.60 3.33 -2.94
C VAL A 23 -8.91 2.47 -4.15
N THR A 24 -8.79 3.05 -5.33
CA THR A 24 -8.94 2.35 -6.61
C THR A 24 -7.66 2.53 -7.41
N MET A 25 -7.14 1.44 -7.97
CA MET A 25 -5.95 1.47 -8.81
C MET A 25 -6.04 0.40 -9.90
N THR A 26 -5.39 0.64 -11.02
CA THR A 26 -5.19 -0.39 -12.05
C THR A 26 -4.10 -1.36 -11.61
N SER A 27 -4.04 -2.55 -12.22
CA SER A 27 -3.02 -3.56 -11.90
C SER A 27 -1.60 -3.03 -12.12
N ARG A 28 -1.38 -2.17 -13.13
CA ARG A 28 -0.09 -1.52 -13.37
C ARG A 28 0.33 -0.63 -12.20
N SER A 29 -0.58 0.23 -11.74
CA SER A 29 -0.33 1.09 -10.59
C SER A 29 -0.15 0.30 -9.30
N LEU A 30 -0.88 -0.81 -9.13
CA LEU A 30 -0.71 -1.71 -8.00
C LEU A 30 0.69 -2.34 -7.99
N MET A 31 1.19 -2.84 -9.12
CA MET A 31 2.55 -3.39 -9.20
C MET A 31 3.60 -2.35 -8.78
N THR A 32 3.51 -1.10 -9.25
CA THR A 32 4.42 -0.02 -8.81
C THR A 32 4.31 0.25 -7.31
N PHE A 33 3.09 0.24 -6.77
CA PHE A 33 2.86 0.37 -5.33
C PHE A 33 3.51 -0.77 -4.55
N LEU A 34 3.31 -2.02 -4.96
CA LEU A 34 3.89 -3.19 -4.31
C LEU A 34 5.42 -3.19 -4.36
N SER A 35 6.03 -2.79 -5.49
CA SER A 35 7.50 -2.65 -5.62
C SER A 35 8.09 -1.74 -4.54
N LEU A 36 7.37 -0.68 -4.14
CA LEU A 36 7.86 0.29 -3.15
C LEU A 36 7.37 0.00 -1.73
N ARG A 37 6.26 -0.73 -1.56
CA ARG A 37 5.59 -0.92 -0.27
C ARG A 37 5.68 -2.33 0.29
N THR A 38 6.51 -3.19 -0.29
CA THR A 38 6.79 -4.53 0.25
C THR A 38 8.29 -4.76 0.40
N LYS A 39 8.71 -5.41 1.48
CA LYS A 39 10.05 -5.96 1.64
C LYS A 39 10.01 -7.44 1.24
N ARG A 40 10.59 -7.77 0.09
CA ARG A 40 10.71 -9.15 -0.41
C ARG A 40 12.16 -9.43 -0.79
N GLU A 41 12.61 -10.64 -0.51
CA GLU A 41 13.90 -11.12 -1.00
C GLU A 41 13.83 -11.35 -2.52
N GLY A 42 14.95 -11.15 -3.22
CA GLY A 42 15.01 -11.36 -4.67
C GLY A 42 14.40 -10.25 -5.53
N THR A 43 13.89 -9.15 -4.96
CA THR A 43 13.46 -7.97 -5.71
C THR A 43 14.65 -7.31 -6.39
N HIS A 44 14.47 -6.83 -7.63
CA HIS A 44 15.52 -6.09 -8.34
C HIS A 44 15.90 -4.78 -7.62
N PHE A 45 14.92 -4.12 -7.02
CA PHE A 45 15.11 -2.93 -6.18
C PHE A 45 14.56 -3.18 -4.77
N PRO A 46 15.41 -3.50 -3.78
CA PRO A 46 14.95 -3.69 -2.40
C PRO A 46 14.32 -2.43 -1.81
N SER A 47 13.13 -2.56 -1.24
CA SER A 47 12.44 -1.50 -0.49
C SER A 47 12.40 -1.79 1.01
N PHE A 48 12.35 -0.72 1.82
CA PHE A 48 12.30 -0.76 3.28
C PHE A 48 11.12 0.07 3.80
N PRO A 49 9.86 -0.35 3.53
CA PRO A 49 8.68 0.38 3.95
C PRO A 49 8.47 0.32 5.47
N GLN A 50 7.71 1.27 6.00
CA GLN A 50 7.16 1.16 7.36
C GLN A 50 6.20 -0.05 7.42
N ARG A 51 6.18 -0.78 8.53
CA ARG A 51 5.38 -2.02 8.65
C ARG A 51 3.89 -1.78 8.40
N GLU A 52 3.37 -0.62 8.81
CA GLU A 52 1.97 -0.25 8.66
C GLU A 52 1.52 -0.21 7.20
N ILE A 53 2.34 0.35 6.31
CA ILE A 53 1.99 0.38 4.88
C ILE A 53 2.26 -0.96 4.20
N GLU A 54 3.24 -1.72 4.70
CA GLU A 54 3.51 -3.08 4.21
C GLU A 54 2.33 -4.03 4.49
N MET A 55 1.73 -3.95 5.67
CA MET A 55 0.53 -4.74 6.00
C MET A 55 -0.66 -4.44 5.06
N VAL A 56 -0.77 -3.20 4.58
CA VAL A 56 -1.80 -2.84 3.57
C VAL A 56 -1.43 -3.45 2.22
N ALA A 57 -0.16 -3.34 1.82
CA ALA A 57 0.35 -3.87 0.56
C ALA A 57 0.20 -5.40 0.49
N GLU A 58 0.53 -6.14 1.55
CA GLU A 58 0.36 -7.59 1.65
C GLU A 58 -1.10 -8.00 1.37
N LYS A 59 -2.06 -7.35 2.05
CA LYS A 59 -3.48 -7.65 1.83
C LYS A 59 -3.95 -7.33 0.41
N MET A 60 -3.51 -6.18 -0.14
CA MET A 60 -3.84 -5.83 -1.53
C MET A 60 -3.25 -6.82 -2.53
N GLU A 61 -2.03 -7.28 -2.28
CA GLU A 61 -1.33 -8.29 -3.08
C GLU A 61 -2.03 -9.65 -3.02
N ASP A 62 -2.44 -10.12 -1.84
CA ASP A 62 -3.15 -11.39 -1.66
C ASP A 62 -4.45 -11.42 -2.48
N PHE A 63 -5.28 -10.37 -2.39
CA PHE A 63 -6.49 -10.26 -3.19
C PHE A 63 -6.20 -10.17 -4.70
N TRP A 64 -5.12 -9.48 -5.08
CA TRP A 64 -4.75 -9.34 -6.48
C TRP A 64 -4.23 -10.65 -7.08
N ALA A 65 -3.50 -11.45 -6.31
CA ALA A 65 -2.99 -12.76 -6.73
C ALA A 65 -4.13 -13.73 -7.07
N GLU A 66 -5.25 -13.68 -6.35
CA GLU A 66 -6.44 -14.48 -6.67
C GLU A 66 -7.12 -14.02 -7.98
N LEU A 67 -7.17 -12.70 -8.21
CA LEU A 67 -7.87 -12.13 -9.37
C LEU A 67 -7.06 -12.22 -10.67
N MET A 68 -5.73 -12.12 -10.59
CA MET A 68 -4.82 -12.07 -11.74
C MET A 68 -3.56 -12.92 -11.52
N PRO A 69 -3.71 -14.26 -11.34
CA PRO A 69 -2.61 -15.13 -10.93
C PRO A 69 -1.43 -15.13 -11.91
N MET A 70 -1.69 -15.13 -13.22
CA MET A 70 -0.63 -15.08 -14.24
C MET A 70 0.18 -13.78 -14.17
N THR A 71 -0.49 -12.64 -13.96
CA THR A 71 0.20 -11.35 -13.87
C THR A 71 1.01 -11.25 -12.58
N TYR A 72 0.46 -11.77 -11.48
CA TYR A 72 1.18 -11.86 -10.20
C TYR A 72 2.45 -12.72 -10.33
N GLU A 73 2.36 -13.91 -10.92
CA GLU A 73 3.50 -14.79 -11.15
C GLU A 73 4.58 -14.10 -12.00
N THR A 74 4.18 -13.56 -13.16
CA THR A 74 5.11 -12.83 -14.04
C THR A 74 5.76 -11.63 -13.33
N PHE A 75 5.01 -10.88 -12.51
CA PHE A 75 5.56 -9.77 -11.74
C PHE A 75 6.64 -10.24 -10.76
N ASN A 76 6.43 -11.37 -10.08
CA ASN A 76 7.40 -11.94 -9.16
C ASN A 76 8.66 -12.44 -9.87
N GLU A 77 8.50 -13.16 -10.98
CA GLU A 77 9.62 -13.69 -11.78
C GLU A 77 10.49 -12.58 -12.37
N ASN A 78 9.89 -11.42 -12.71
CA ASN A 78 10.59 -10.28 -13.30
C ASN A 78 11.09 -9.28 -12.23
N GLY A 79 11.45 -9.78 -11.05
CA GLY A 79 12.11 -8.99 -10.00
C GLY A 79 11.21 -7.95 -9.34
N ARG A 80 9.88 -8.12 -9.44
CA ARG A 80 8.86 -7.23 -8.86
C ARG A 80 9.00 -5.78 -9.32
N VAL A 81 9.26 -5.59 -10.61
CA VAL A 81 9.28 -4.28 -11.28
C VAL A 81 8.02 -4.15 -12.13
N ALA A 82 7.30 -3.03 -11.98
CA ALA A 82 6.13 -2.75 -12.79
C ALA A 82 6.53 -2.55 -14.28
N PRO A 83 5.74 -3.06 -15.23
CA PRO A 83 5.94 -2.79 -16.66
C PRO A 83 5.62 -1.35 -17.05
#